data_AF-A0A117IX11-F1
#
_entry.id   AF-A0A117IX11-F1
#
_cell.length_a   1.000
_cell.length_b   1.000
_cell.length_c   1.000
_cell.angle_alpha   90.00
_cell.angle_beta   90.00
_cell.angle_gamma   90.00
#
_symmetry.space_group_name_H-M   'P 1'
#
loop_
_entity.id
_entity.type
_entity.pdbx_description
1 polymer ?
#
loop_
_entity_poly.entity_id
_entity_poly.type
_entity_poly.pdbx_seq_one_letter_code
_entity_poly.pdbx_strand_id
1 'polypeptide(L)' 'MPKVPESRRVGRMAVNEVRALLERHGHIVQEIDGGNDHGEDLHVTFVQDGRRTADSVALQVKGGISTRRTAPR' A
#
# COMPACT_ATOMS: atom_id res chain seq x y z
N MET A 1 15.35 23.57 8.95
CA MET A 1 14.33 22.48 8.97
C MET A 1 14.81 21.33 8.11
N PRO A 2 14.69 20.06 8.54
CA PRO A 2 15.06 18.93 7.71
C PRO A 2 14.15 18.82 6.48
N LYS A 3 14.74 18.56 5.30
CA LYS A 3 14.01 18.40 4.04
C LYS A 3 13.51 16.96 3.93
N VAL A 4 12.23 16.77 3.66
CA VAL A 4 11.65 15.43 3.38
C VAL A 4 12.07 15.00 1.96
N PRO A 5 12.66 13.80 1.79
CA PRO A 5 13.00 13.27 0.47
C PRO A 5 11.77 13.17 -0.44
N GLU A 6 11.94 13.50 -1.72
CA GLU A 6 10.86 13.42 -2.72
C GLU A 6 10.31 12.01 -2.86
N SER A 7 11.18 11.00 -2.88
CA SER A 7 10.80 9.58 -2.91
C SER A 7 9.88 9.19 -1.75
N ARG A 8 10.15 9.71 -0.55
CA ARG A 8 9.30 9.50 0.63
C ARG A 8 7.93 10.16 0.47
N ARG A 9 7.87 11.36 -0.13
CA ARG A 9 6.61 12.05 -0.43
C ARG A 9 5.79 11.28 -1.45
N VAL A 10 6.40 10.87 -2.57
CA VAL A 10 5.74 10.11 -3.65
C VAL A 10 5.27 8.75 -3.16
N GLY A 11 6.10 8.03 -2.39
CA GLY A 11 5.71 6.75 -1.80
C GLY A 11 4.51 6.89 -0.88
N ARG A 12 4.52 7.89 0.01
CA ARG A 12 3.38 8.17 0.90
C ARG A 12 2.11 8.50 0.14
N MET A 13 2.19 9.32 -0.91
CA MET A 13 1.04 9.61 -1.77
C MET A 13 0.47 8.32 -2.39
N ALA A 14 1.31 7.43 -2.92
CA ALA A 14 0.85 6.18 -3.50
C ALA A 14 0.15 5.26 -2.48
N VAL A 15 0.71 5.13 -1.26
CA VAL A 15 0.06 4.36 -0.17
C VAL A 15 -1.31 4.94 0.15
N ASN A 16 -1.42 6.27 0.29
CA ASN A 16 -2.67 6.95 0.59
C ASN A 16 -3.72 6.73 -0.51
N GLU A 17 -3.33 6.77 -1.79
CA GLU A 17 -4.26 6.55 -2.90
C GLU A 17 -4.80 5.11 -2.95
N VAL A 18 -3.93 4.11 -2.74
CA VAL A 18 -4.35 2.69 -2.69
C VAL A 18 -5.26 2.45 -1.50
N ARG A 19 -4.92 2.98 -0.33
CA ARG A 19 -5.76 2.92 0.86
C ARG A 19 -7.14 3.51 0.58
N ALA A 20 -7.18 4.75 0.08
CA ALA A 20 -8.42 5.44 -0.21
C ALA A 20 -9.26 4.71 -1.27
N LEU A 21 -8.63 4.11 -2.29
CA LEU A 21 -9.32 3.29 -3.29
C LEU A 21 -10.05 2.11 -2.65
N LEU A 22 -9.36 1.34 -1.80
CA LEU A 22 -9.91 0.13 -1.19
C LEU A 22 -10.98 0.46 -0.14
N GLU A 23 -10.74 1.49 0.68
CA GLU A 23 -11.73 1.97 1.66
C GLU A 23 -13.00 2.49 0.96
N ARG A 24 -12.88 3.21 -0.18
CA ARG A 24 -14.04 3.63 -0.99
C ARG A 24 -14.87 2.47 -1.54
N HIS A 25 -14.27 1.30 -1.71
CA HIS A 25 -14.98 0.07 -2.11
C HIS A 25 -15.42 -0.79 -0.92
N GLY A 26 -15.35 -0.22 0.30
CA GLY A 26 -15.88 -0.85 1.52
C GLY A 26 -14.95 -1.85 2.19
N HIS A 27 -13.70 -1.99 1.73
CA HIS A 27 -12.72 -2.86 2.38
C HIS A 27 -12.11 -2.20 3.62
N ILE A 28 -11.66 -3.03 4.56
CA ILE A 28 -11.01 -2.56 5.78
C ILE A 28 -9.51 -2.55 5.53
N VAL A 29 -8.90 -1.37 5.60
CA VAL A 29 -7.47 -1.18 5.35
C VAL A 29 -6.77 -0.73 6.63
N GLN A 30 -5.65 -1.37 6.95
CA GLN A 30 -4.77 -1.01 8.05
C GLN A 30 -3.41 -0.64 7.46
N GLU A 31 -2.88 0.53 7.81
CA GLU A 31 -1.49 0.87 7.53
C GLU A 31 -0.58 0.11 8.49
N ILE A 32 0.50 -0.43 7.95
CA ILE A 32 1.53 -1.11 8.72
C ILE A 32 2.68 -0.12 8.94
N ASP A 33 3.10 0.05 10.19
CA ASP A 33 4.29 0.84 10.49
C ASP A 33 5.53 0.04 10.05
N GLY A 34 6.24 0.53 9.03
CA GLY A 34 7.39 -0.14 8.40
C GLY A 34 8.64 -0.30 9.27
N GLY A 35 8.50 -0.25 10.60
CA GLY A 35 9.56 -0.48 11.56
C GLY A 35 9.94 -1.96 11.73
N ASN A 36 9.09 -2.91 11.33
CA ASN A 36 9.32 -4.33 11.61
C ASN A 36 8.92 -5.31 10.48
N ASP A 37 8.59 -4.80 9.29
CA ASP A 37 7.82 -5.55 8.29
C ASP A 37 8.62 -5.60 6.98
N HIS A 38 8.46 -6.68 6.21
CA HIS A 38 9.23 -7.01 4.99
C HIS A 38 9.00 -6.05 3.79
N GLY A 39 8.71 -4.77 4.07
CA GLY A 39 8.36 -3.74 3.09
C GLY A 39 6.88 -3.71 2.75
N GLU A 40 6.01 -4.25 3.62
CA GLU A 40 4.56 -4.14 3.51
C GLU A 40 4.09 -2.76 3.99
N ASP A 41 3.16 -2.16 3.26
CA ASP A 41 2.61 -0.85 3.57
C ASP A 41 1.17 -0.94 4.12
N LEU A 42 0.39 -1.93 3.64
CA LEU A 42 -1.03 -2.08 3.99
C LEU A 42 -1.40 -3.54 4.26
N HIS A 43 -2.26 -3.77 5.24
CA HIS A 43 -3.01 -5.00 5.43
C HIS A 43 -4.50 -4.76 5.14
N VAL A 44 -5.09 -5.56 4.25
CA VAL A 44 -6.46 -5.39 3.77
C VAL A 44 -7.28 -6.61 4.12
N THR A 45 -8.44 -6.40 4.75
CA THR A 45 -9.48 -7.43 4.87
C THR A 45 -10.60 -7.14 3.88
N PHE A 46 -10.95 -8.12 3.06
CA PHE A 46 -12.03 -7.97 2.09
C PHE A 46 -13.39 -7.97 2.76
N VAL A 47 -14.31 -7.27 2.12
CA VAL A 47 -15.69 -7.09 2.56
C VAL A 47 -16.57 -7.32 1.35
N GLN A 48 -17.61 -8.13 1.54
CA GLN A 48 -18.63 -8.42 0.54
C GLN A 48 -20.00 -8.31 1.21
N ASP A 49 -20.94 -7.61 0.56
CA ASP A 49 -22.30 -7.39 1.07
C ASP A 49 -22.35 -6.86 2.52
N GLY A 50 -21.40 -5.97 2.86
CA GLY A 50 -21.28 -5.38 4.20
C GLY A 50 -20.73 -6.32 5.27
N ARG A 51 -20.25 -7.51 4.91
CA ARG A 51 -19.66 -8.50 5.83
C ARG A 51 -18.19 -8.71 5.50
N ARG A 52 -17.34 -8.76 6.54
CA ARG A 52 -15.95 -9.19 6.37
C ARG A 52 -15.91 -10.61 5.83
N THR A 53 -15.07 -10.85 4.83
CA THR A 53 -14.76 -12.20 4.37
C THR A 53 -13.63 -12.79 5.23
N ALA A 54 -13.29 -14.06 4.99
CA ALA A 54 -12.12 -14.70 5.60
C ALA A 54 -10.80 -14.33 4.89
N ASP A 55 -10.88 -13.58 3.79
CA ASP A 55 -9.74 -13.29 2.93
C ASP A 55 -9.06 -11.97 3.31
N SER A 56 -7.74 -12.02 3.43
CA SER A 56 -6.90 -10.85 3.67
C SER A 56 -5.59 -10.91 2.88
N VAL A 57 -5.07 -9.74 2.55
CA VAL A 57 -3.80 -9.60 1.84
C VAL A 57 -2.93 -8.52 2.48
N ALA A 58 -1.62 -8.74 2.47
CA ALA A 58 -0.63 -7.70 2.71
C ALA A 58 -0.17 -7.11 1.38
N LEU A 59 -0.02 -5.79 1.31
CA LEU A 59 0.31 -5.06 0.10
C LEU A 59 1.58 -4.24 0.31
N GLN A 60 2.54 -4.39 -0.60
CA GLN A 60 3.61 -3.43 -0.81
C GLN A 60 3.21 -2.49 -1.96
N VAL A 61 3.19 -1.19 -1.71
CA VAL A 61 2.80 -0.15 -2.65
C VAL A 61 4.04 0.59 -3.16
N LYS A 62 4.11 0.81 -4.46
CA LYS A 62 5.19 1.56 -5.10
C LYS A 62 4.61 2.71 -5.92
N GLY A 63 5.04 3.93 -5.61
CA GLY A 63 4.70 5.13 -6.35
C GLY A 63 5.80 5.57 -7.32
N GLY A 64 5.41 6.26 -8.39
CA GLY A 64 6.34 6.83 -9.39
C GLY A 64 6.65 5.90 -10.56
N ILE A 65 7.57 6.33 -11.43
CA ILE A 65 8.01 5.57 -12.61
C ILE A 65 9.00 4.49 -12.16
N SER A 66 8.54 3.24 -12.06
CA SER A 66 9.40 2.09 -11.78
C SER A 66 9.86 1.43 -13.09
N THR A 67 10.99 1.84 -13.66
CA THR A 67 11.63 1.09 -14.73
C THR A 67 12.44 -0.08 -14.14
N ARG A 68 11.81 -1.25 -13.99
CA ARG A 68 12.57 -2.50 -13.82
C ARG A 68 12.54 -3.25 -15.13
N ARG A 69 13.57 -3.06 -15.95
CA ARG A 69 13.81 -3.93 -17.11
C ARG A 69 14.38 -5.23 -16.54
N THR A 70 13.59 -6.31 -16.57
CA THR A 70 14.08 -7.65 -16.25
C THR A 70 15.24 -7.92 -17.20
N ALA A 71 16.46 -8.07 -16.69
CA ALA A 71 17.53 -8.60 -17.53
C ALA A 71 17.12 -10.01 -17.96
N PRO A 72 17.21 -10.36 -19.26
CA PRO A 72 16.97 -11.73 -19.69
C PRO A 72 17.93 -12.65 -18.92
N ARG A 73 17.40 -13.76 -18.41
CA ARG A 73 18.19 -14.84 -17.82
C ARG A 73 19.04 -15.51 -18.89
#